data_AF-A0A1M5FJ41-F1
#
_entry.id   AF-A0A1M5FJ41-F1
#
_cell.length_a   1.000
_cell.length_b   1.000
_cell.length_c   1.000
_cell.angle_alpha   90.00
_cell.angle_beta   90.00
_cell.angle_gamma   90.00
#
_symmetry.space_group_name_H-M   'P 1'
#
loop_
_entity.id
_entity.type
_entity.pdbx_description
1 polymer ?
#
loop_
_entity_poly.entity_id
_entity_poly.type
_entity_poly.pdbx_seq_one_letter_code
_entity_poly.pdbx_strand_id
1 'polypeptide(L)'
;MKKLAILFLTLFLVGLPMATRAESLKEKRDDTRYLAGAVPEVDGKVVFSKEFQIPGMSQAQIYDTMKKWITERLKENNNQESRVVYENQAEGTIAGIGEEWLVFRSAALMLDRSLMNYQITVTCMPNSCRVELEKIRYNYRDTENYKAEEWITDKYALKKDKKKLVRAMAKWRRKTVDFADDLFFDVAVAFGAPDTRPKAQKKKEEENKATSIVAGAGPVVIGQGGNLTTAGKESADMPGYIEVDLKQIPAELYALIGNCKLVISIGDEEFNMTNMTANAGGALGKQSGKVVAYCSLSADQPYEAMDKAGNYTLKLYAPNQTAPTAVIECKKLSVQEAKSGQPRTYVGEITKILMKK
;
A
#
# COMPACT_ATOMS: atom_id res chain seq x y z
N MET A 1 -25.49 -47.64 -39.04
CA MET A 1 -26.32 -46.61 -38.39
C MET A 1 -26.33 -46.67 -36.85
N LYS A 2 -26.27 -47.83 -36.18
CA LYS A 2 -26.30 -47.90 -34.70
C LYS A 2 -25.03 -47.46 -33.96
N LYS A 3 -23.84 -47.51 -34.58
CA LYS A 3 -22.57 -47.08 -33.94
C LYS A 3 -22.30 -45.57 -34.04
N LEU A 4 -22.88 -44.89 -35.02
CA LEU A 4 -22.73 -43.43 -35.20
C LEU A 4 -23.70 -42.65 -34.30
N ALA A 5 -24.90 -43.18 -34.05
CA ALA A 5 -25.88 -42.58 -33.15
C ALA A 5 -25.43 -42.62 -31.67
N ILE A 6 -24.67 -43.65 -31.27
CA ILE A 6 -24.13 -43.78 -29.91
C ILE A 6 -22.99 -42.77 -29.67
N LEU A 7 -22.18 -42.47 -30.70
CA LEU A 7 -21.10 -41.49 -30.61
C LEU A 7 -21.62 -40.04 -30.51
N PHE A 8 -22.76 -39.73 -31.15
CA PHE A 8 -23.40 -38.42 -31.01
C PHE A 8 -24.14 -38.25 -29.67
N LEU A 9 -24.68 -39.34 -29.10
CA LEU A 9 -25.35 -39.30 -27.80
C LEU A 9 -24.36 -39.15 -26.63
N THR A 10 -23.15 -39.73 -26.74
CA THR A 10 -22.09 -39.53 -25.74
C THR A 10 -21.44 -38.15 -25.83
N LEU A 11 -21.40 -37.51 -27.00
CA LEU A 11 -20.89 -36.14 -27.13
C LEU A 11 -21.85 -35.08 -26.58
N PHE A 12 -23.16 -35.34 -26.59
CA PHE A 12 -24.18 -34.42 -26.06
C PHE A 12 -24.33 -34.49 -24.52
N LEU A 13 -24.09 -35.65 -23.90
CA LEU A 13 -24.19 -35.84 -22.44
C LEU A 13 -22.97 -35.33 -21.66
N VAL A 14 -21.80 -35.17 -22.28
CA VAL A 14 -20.60 -34.58 -21.65
C VAL A 14 -20.58 -33.05 -21.79
N GLY A 15 -21.44 -32.47 -22.63
CA GLY A 15 -21.57 -31.02 -22.83
C GLY A 15 -22.47 -30.30 -21.81
N LEU A 16 -23.33 -30.99 -21.08
CA LEU A 16 -24.30 -30.36 -20.17
C LEU A 16 -23.81 -29.94 -18.76
N PRO A 17 -22.68 -30.41 -18.18
CA PRO A 17 -22.21 -29.85 -16.90
C PRO A 17 -21.43 -28.53 -17.07
N MET A 18 -21.07 -28.14 -18.30
CA MET A 18 -20.30 -26.91 -18.54
C MET A 18 -21.18 -25.65 -18.60
N ALA A 19 -22.49 -25.78 -18.83
CA ALA A 19 -23.41 -24.63 -18.85
C ALA A 19 -23.85 -24.18 -17.44
N THR A 20 -23.81 -25.06 -16.43
CA THR A 20 -24.21 -24.71 -15.05
C THR A 20 -23.04 -24.24 -14.17
N ARG A 21 -21.79 -24.28 -14.68
CA ARG A 21 -20.61 -23.72 -14.01
C ARG A 21 -20.26 -22.28 -14.41
N ALA A 22 -21.01 -21.67 -15.32
CA ALA A 22 -20.79 -20.27 -15.71
C ALA A 22 -21.47 -19.24 -14.78
N GLU A 23 -22.44 -19.65 -13.97
CA GLU A 23 -23.12 -18.74 -13.03
C GLU A 23 -22.49 -18.71 -11.62
N SER A 24 -21.69 -19.72 -11.25
CA SER A 24 -21.17 -19.88 -9.88
C SER A 24 -19.76 -19.29 -9.63
N LEU A 25 -19.14 -18.64 -10.62
CA LEU A 25 -17.84 -17.96 -10.50
C LEU A 25 -17.92 -16.45 -10.77
N LYS A 26 -19.05 -15.81 -10.48
CA LYS A 26 -19.01 -14.38 -10.11
C LYS A 26 -18.74 -14.35 -8.61
N GLU A 27 -17.46 -14.31 -8.22
CA GLU A 27 -17.11 -13.70 -6.93
C GLU A 27 -17.96 -12.43 -6.81
N LYS A 28 -18.79 -12.35 -5.77
CA LYS A 28 -19.51 -11.12 -5.47
C LYS A 28 -18.44 -10.07 -5.25
N ARG A 29 -18.24 -9.19 -6.24
CA ARG A 29 -17.30 -8.08 -6.14
C ARG A 29 -17.72 -7.23 -4.94
N ASP A 30 -16.80 -7.09 -3.99
CA ASP A 30 -16.98 -6.19 -2.87
C ASP A 30 -16.85 -4.75 -3.36
N ASP A 31 -17.99 -4.05 -3.39
CA ASP A 31 -18.08 -2.66 -3.83
C ASP A 31 -18.06 -1.67 -2.65
N THR A 32 -17.86 -2.13 -1.41
CA THR A 32 -18.03 -1.32 -0.19
C THR A 32 -17.20 -0.04 -0.21
N ARG A 33 -15.95 -0.10 -0.70
CA ARG A 33 -15.03 1.04 -0.85
C ARG A 33 -15.56 2.15 -1.79
N TYR A 34 -16.46 1.82 -2.71
CA TYR A 34 -16.89 2.73 -3.78
C TYR A 34 -18.31 3.28 -3.57
N LEU A 35 -18.95 2.98 -2.44
CA LEU A 35 -20.28 3.48 -2.11
C LEU A 35 -20.24 4.93 -1.64
N ALA A 36 -21.25 5.37 -0.89
CA ALA A 36 -21.44 6.77 -0.49
C ALA A 36 -20.18 7.36 0.16
N GLY A 37 -19.81 8.59 -0.24
CA GLY A 37 -18.64 9.30 0.27
C GLY A 37 -17.31 8.89 -0.37
N ALA A 38 -17.26 7.85 -1.21
CA ALA A 38 -16.04 7.47 -1.92
C ALA A 38 -15.59 8.50 -2.97
N VAL A 39 -16.52 9.32 -3.48
CA VAL A 39 -16.27 10.42 -4.41
C VAL A 39 -16.70 11.72 -3.71
N PRO A 40 -15.79 12.41 -3.01
CA PRO A 40 -16.07 13.65 -2.30
C PRO A 40 -16.37 14.82 -3.23
N GLU A 41 -17.27 15.70 -2.79
CA GLU A 41 -17.63 16.94 -3.47
C GLU A 41 -17.41 18.14 -2.54
N VAL A 42 -16.67 19.16 -2.99
CA VAL A 42 -16.48 20.45 -2.34
C VAL A 42 -16.98 21.53 -3.29
N ASP A 43 -17.95 22.33 -2.86
CA ASP A 43 -18.60 23.36 -3.69
C ASP A 43 -19.12 22.84 -5.05
N GLY A 44 -19.64 21.60 -5.05
CA GLY A 44 -20.17 20.94 -6.26
C GLY A 44 -19.09 20.52 -7.26
N LYS A 45 -17.81 20.48 -6.85
CA LYS A 45 -16.69 19.94 -7.62
C LYS A 45 -16.18 18.66 -6.99
N VAL A 46 -15.79 17.71 -7.83
CA VAL A 46 -15.17 16.47 -7.34
C VAL A 46 -13.73 16.78 -6.93
N VAL A 47 -13.43 16.60 -5.65
CA VAL A 47 -12.11 16.89 -5.07
C VAL A 47 -11.71 15.75 -4.15
N PHE A 48 -10.89 14.83 -4.67
CA PHE A 48 -10.25 13.84 -3.82
C PHE A 48 -9.14 14.55 -3.04
N SER A 49 -9.09 14.36 -1.73
CA SER A 49 -8.07 15.00 -0.90
C SER A 49 -7.53 14.04 0.13
N LYS A 50 -6.23 14.12 0.39
CA LYS A 50 -5.58 13.42 1.50
C LYS A 50 -4.62 14.35 2.20
N GLU A 51 -4.69 14.34 3.53
CA GLU A 51 -3.73 15.01 4.38
C GLU A 51 -2.75 13.99 4.93
N PHE A 52 -1.47 14.29 4.80
CA PHE A 52 -0.33 13.50 5.26
C PHE A 52 0.31 14.23 6.44
N GLN A 53 0.37 13.56 7.58
CA GLN A 53 1.09 14.07 8.75
C GLN A 53 2.52 13.57 8.69
N ILE A 54 3.46 14.50 8.69
CA ILE A 54 4.90 14.28 8.46
C ILE A 54 5.67 14.99 9.58
N PRO A 55 5.50 14.56 10.83
CA PRO A 55 6.06 15.25 11.98
C PRO A 55 7.59 15.30 11.89
N GLY A 56 8.16 16.47 12.19
CA GLY A 56 9.61 16.69 12.18
C GLY A 56 10.17 17.15 10.84
N MET A 57 9.35 17.29 9.80
CA MET A 57 9.76 17.95 8.55
C MET A 57 9.24 19.40 8.51
N SER A 58 10.14 20.31 8.17
CA SER A 58 9.78 21.71 7.88
C SER A 58 8.99 21.80 6.57
N GLN A 59 8.23 22.89 6.40
CA GLN A 59 7.52 23.18 5.15
C GLN A 59 8.47 23.12 3.94
N ALA A 60 9.69 23.65 4.05
CA ALA A 60 10.67 23.65 2.97
C ALA A 60 11.10 22.22 2.57
N GLN A 61 11.38 21.36 3.55
CA GLN A 61 11.74 19.96 3.27
C GLN A 61 10.58 19.19 2.63
N ILE A 62 9.35 19.43 3.09
CA ILE A 62 8.14 18.82 2.51
C ILE A 62 7.95 19.33 1.07
N TYR A 63 8.13 20.62 0.84
CA TYR A 63 8.06 21.23 -0.48
C TYR A 63 9.06 20.62 -1.46
N ASP A 64 10.32 20.47 -1.05
CA ASP A 64 11.36 19.91 -1.92
C ASP A 64 11.07 18.44 -2.28
N THR A 65 10.62 17.63 -1.31
CA THR A 65 10.19 16.24 -1.55
C THR A 65 9.02 16.18 -2.52
N MET A 66 7.98 17.01 -2.31
CA MET A 66 6.79 17.01 -3.14
C MET A 66 7.02 17.56 -4.53
N LYS A 67 7.89 18.57 -4.67
CA LYS A 67 8.31 19.10 -5.97
C LYS A 67 9.01 18.03 -6.78
N LYS A 68 9.92 17.29 -6.15
CA LYS A 68 10.58 16.16 -6.82
C LYS A 68 9.57 15.10 -7.23
N TRP A 69 8.73 14.66 -6.30
CA TRP A 69 7.73 13.62 -6.54
C TRP A 69 6.77 14.00 -7.68
N ILE A 70 6.12 15.16 -7.62
CA ILE A 70 5.11 15.55 -8.63
C ILE A 70 5.76 15.74 -10.00
N THR A 71 7.01 16.21 -10.06
CA THR A 71 7.76 16.33 -11.31
C THR A 71 8.06 14.96 -11.92
N GLU A 72 8.51 14.00 -11.11
CA GLU A 72 8.82 12.64 -11.58
C GLU A 72 7.53 11.90 -11.97
N ARG A 73 6.50 11.92 -11.12
CA ARG A 73 5.21 11.27 -11.35
C ARG A 73 4.49 11.78 -12.61
N LEU A 74 4.54 13.08 -12.90
CA LEU A 74 3.93 13.62 -14.12
C LEU A 74 4.77 13.31 -15.37
N LYS A 75 6.10 13.21 -15.24
CA LYS A 75 6.97 12.76 -16.35
C LYS A 75 6.70 11.31 -16.75
N GLU A 76 6.33 10.44 -15.80
CA GLU A 76 5.99 9.04 -16.07
C GLU A 76 4.82 8.90 -17.05
N ASN A 77 3.94 9.91 -17.15
CA ASN A 77 2.84 9.90 -18.12
C ASN A 77 3.34 9.95 -19.58
N ASN A 78 4.56 10.46 -19.81
CA ASN A 78 5.22 10.51 -21.12
C ASN A 78 4.40 11.24 -22.20
N ASN A 79 3.87 12.42 -21.86
CA ASN A 79 3.19 13.33 -22.78
C ASN A 79 3.50 14.79 -22.42
N GLN A 80 3.16 15.73 -23.31
CA GLN A 80 3.47 17.16 -23.12
C GLN A 80 2.49 17.87 -22.17
N GLU A 81 1.28 17.34 -22.04
CA GLU A 81 0.24 17.92 -21.19
C GLU A 81 0.50 17.69 -19.71
N SER A 82 1.23 16.64 -19.34
CA SER A 82 1.56 16.32 -17.95
C SER A 82 2.79 17.10 -17.47
N ARG A 83 2.57 18.12 -16.63
CA ARG A 83 3.65 18.99 -16.12
C ARG A 83 3.23 19.79 -14.88
N VAL A 84 4.23 20.23 -14.13
CA VAL A 84 4.05 21.27 -13.11
C VAL A 84 3.76 22.59 -13.81
N VAL A 85 2.72 23.30 -13.37
CA VAL A 85 2.25 24.56 -13.98
C VAL A 85 2.28 25.74 -13.01
N TYR A 86 2.39 25.49 -11.70
CA TYR A 86 2.49 26.52 -10.69
C TYR A 86 3.35 26.05 -9.51
N GLU A 87 4.16 26.97 -8.98
CA GLU A 87 5.04 26.76 -7.84
C GLU A 87 5.14 28.04 -7.02
N ASN A 88 4.89 27.94 -5.72
CA ASN A 88 5.14 29.00 -4.76
C ASN A 88 5.76 28.41 -3.48
N GLN A 89 7.08 28.53 -3.36
CA GLN A 89 7.83 27.99 -2.22
C GLN A 89 7.50 28.71 -0.90
N ALA A 90 7.19 30.01 -0.94
CA ALA A 90 6.85 30.78 0.26
C ALA A 90 5.52 30.31 0.87
N GLU A 91 4.53 30.07 0.01
CA GLU A 91 3.21 29.53 0.40
C GLU A 91 3.20 27.98 0.50
N GLY A 92 4.31 27.32 0.13
CA GLY A 92 4.39 25.86 0.12
C GLY A 92 3.49 25.18 -0.91
N THR A 93 3.09 25.88 -1.98
CA THR A 93 2.08 25.38 -2.93
C THR A 93 2.70 24.94 -4.25
N ILE A 94 2.27 23.79 -4.76
CA ILE A 94 2.68 23.26 -6.08
C ILE A 94 1.43 22.77 -6.80
N ALA A 95 1.22 23.17 -8.05
CA ALA A 95 0.14 22.63 -8.87
C ALA A 95 0.68 22.04 -10.18
N GLY A 96 0.20 20.85 -10.50
CA GLY A 96 0.49 20.13 -11.73
C GLY A 96 -0.78 19.70 -12.45
N ILE A 97 -0.68 19.56 -13.76
CA ILE A 97 -1.71 18.95 -14.60
C ILE A 97 -1.20 17.60 -15.09
N GLY A 98 -2.11 16.63 -15.21
CA GLY A 98 -1.80 15.29 -15.69
C GLY A 98 -2.81 14.82 -16.72
N GLU A 99 -2.33 14.00 -17.64
CA GLU A 99 -3.13 13.28 -18.63
C GLU A 99 -2.65 11.83 -18.69
N GLU A 100 -3.54 10.87 -18.42
CA GLU A 100 -3.20 9.46 -18.54
C GLU A 100 -4.38 8.56 -18.89
N TRP A 101 -4.08 7.32 -19.27
CA TRP A 101 -5.08 6.34 -19.66
C TRP A 101 -5.69 5.65 -18.44
N LEU A 102 -6.98 5.87 -18.22
CA LEU A 102 -7.77 5.15 -17.25
C LEU A 102 -8.29 3.83 -17.84
N VAL A 103 -7.62 2.71 -17.57
CA VAL A 103 -7.95 1.39 -18.14
C VAL A 103 -9.06 0.70 -17.33
N PHE A 104 -10.23 0.49 -17.94
CA PHE A 104 -11.35 -0.22 -17.33
C PHE A 104 -11.20 -1.74 -17.45
N ARG A 105 -10.77 -2.20 -18.62
CA ARG A 105 -10.58 -3.62 -18.93
C ARG A 105 -9.51 -3.77 -20.01
N SER A 106 -8.60 -4.71 -19.77
CA SER A 106 -7.62 -5.16 -20.77
C SER A 106 -7.77 -6.67 -20.95
N ALA A 107 -7.89 -7.10 -22.19
CA ALA A 107 -7.93 -8.50 -22.62
C ALA A 107 -7.28 -8.60 -24.01
N ALA A 108 -6.87 -9.81 -24.42
CA ALA A 108 -6.05 -10.03 -25.62
C ALA A 108 -6.55 -9.36 -26.92
N LEU A 109 -7.86 -9.16 -27.06
CA LEU A 109 -8.49 -8.55 -28.26
C LEU A 109 -9.32 -7.30 -27.93
N MET A 110 -9.32 -6.84 -26.69
CA MET A 110 -10.20 -5.75 -26.27
C MET A 110 -9.54 -4.91 -25.17
N LEU A 111 -9.36 -3.62 -25.48
CA LEU A 111 -8.91 -2.61 -24.54
C LEU A 111 -10.01 -1.56 -24.37
N ASP A 112 -10.55 -1.47 -23.16
CA ASP A 112 -11.52 -0.45 -22.77
C ASP A 112 -10.84 0.53 -21.83
N ARG A 113 -10.61 1.76 -22.29
CA ARG A 113 -9.94 2.83 -21.54
C ARG A 113 -10.50 4.19 -21.90
N SER A 114 -10.33 5.16 -21.01
CA SER A 114 -10.60 6.58 -21.25
C SER A 114 -9.33 7.38 -21.07
N LEU A 115 -9.13 8.43 -21.85
CA LEU A 115 -8.15 9.45 -21.49
C LEU A 115 -8.74 10.25 -20.32
N MET A 116 -7.94 10.50 -19.28
CA MET A 116 -8.33 11.23 -18.10
C MET A 116 -7.39 12.40 -17.87
N ASN A 117 -7.95 13.61 -17.79
CA ASN A 117 -7.22 14.83 -17.45
C ASN A 117 -7.57 15.24 -16.02
N TYR A 118 -6.59 15.73 -15.28
CA TYR A 118 -6.78 16.14 -13.90
C TYR A 118 -5.75 17.20 -13.49
N GLN A 119 -5.99 17.83 -12.34
CA GLN A 119 -5.04 18.69 -11.67
C GLN A 119 -4.70 18.11 -10.30
N ILE A 120 -3.42 18.12 -9.95
CA ILE A 120 -2.90 17.83 -8.62
C ILE A 120 -2.50 19.15 -7.99
N THR A 121 -3.02 19.45 -6.81
CA THR A 121 -2.61 20.59 -5.98
C THR A 121 -1.99 20.06 -4.70
N VAL A 122 -0.78 20.50 -4.39
CA VAL A 122 -0.06 20.16 -3.16
C VAL A 122 0.09 21.43 -2.33
N THR A 123 -0.31 21.36 -1.08
CA THR A 123 -0.14 22.43 -0.08
C THR A 123 0.71 21.89 1.07
N CYS A 124 1.95 22.36 1.15
CA CYS A 124 2.93 21.99 2.16
C CYS A 124 2.79 22.95 3.36
N MET A 125 2.67 22.39 4.55
CA MET A 125 2.61 23.10 5.82
C MET A 125 3.70 22.55 6.74
N PRO A 126 4.08 23.25 7.82
CA PRO A 126 4.92 22.65 8.85
C PRO A 126 4.31 21.32 9.34
N ASN A 127 5.11 20.25 9.33
CA ASN A 127 4.72 18.90 9.75
C ASN A 127 3.59 18.23 8.95
N SER A 128 3.08 18.81 7.87
CA SER A 128 1.96 18.22 7.14
C SER A 128 1.93 18.62 5.67
N CYS A 129 1.28 17.79 4.86
CA CYS A 129 1.11 18.01 3.43
C CYS A 129 -0.33 17.64 3.06
N ARG A 130 -1.04 18.56 2.40
CA ARG A 130 -2.36 18.28 1.81
C ARG A 130 -2.19 18.11 0.31
N VAL A 131 -2.68 16.99 -0.23
CA VAL A 131 -2.71 16.74 -1.67
C VAL A 131 -4.15 16.61 -2.14
N GLU A 132 -4.48 17.32 -3.20
CA GLU A 132 -5.80 17.36 -3.80
C GLU A 132 -5.72 16.95 -5.28
N LEU A 133 -6.65 16.10 -5.69
CA LEU A 133 -6.86 15.68 -7.06
C LEU A 133 -8.25 16.17 -7.49
N GLU A 134 -8.25 17.10 -8.43
CA GLU A 134 -9.44 17.86 -8.82
C GLU A 134 -9.51 18.07 -10.35
N LYS A 135 -10.58 18.73 -10.80
CA LYS A 135 -10.82 19.08 -12.21
C LYS A 135 -10.77 17.87 -13.16
N ILE A 136 -11.21 16.72 -12.66
CA ILE A 136 -11.17 15.44 -13.39
C ILE A 136 -12.13 15.48 -14.58
N ARG A 137 -11.57 15.26 -15.77
CA ARG A 137 -12.32 15.15 -17.04
C ARG A 137 -11.93 13.88 -17.76
N TYR A 138 -12.89 13.32 -18.48
CA TYR A 138 -12.72 12.12 -19.26
C TYR A 138 -12.96 12.41 -20.73
N ASN A 139 -12.09 11.91 -21.59
CA ASN A 139 -12.33 11.78 -23.02
C ASN A 139 -12.34 10.29 -23.38
N TYR A 140 -13.49 9.80 -23.82
CA TYR A 140 -13.74 8.41 -24.14
C TYR A 140 -13.96 8.26 -25.64
N ARG A 141 -13.23 7.32 -26.26
CA ARG A 141 -13.33 7.04 -27.70
C ARG A 141 -13.16 8.29 -28.57
N ASP A 142 -12.31 9.21 -28.13
CA ASP A 142 -11.93 10.46 -28.80
C ASP A 142 -13.08 11.47 -29.04
N THR A 143 -14.33 11.11 -28.72
CA THR A 143 -15.53 11.85 -29.11
C THR A 143 -16.45 12.17 -27.94
N GLU A 144 -16.40 11.38 -26.87
CA GLU A 144 -17.29 11.52 -25.73
C GLU A 144 -16.55 12.20 -24.57
N ASN A 145 -17.00 13.38 -24.17
CA ASN A 145 -16.38 14.14 -23.08
C ASN A 145 -17.29 14.14 -21.85
N TYR A 146 -16.74 13.75 -20.69
CA TYR A 146 -17.47 13.67 -19.43
C TYR A 146 -16.73 14.43 -18.34
N LYS A 147 -17.48 15.14 -17.47
CA LYS A 147 -16.97 15.72 -16.23
C LYS A 147 -17.22 14.78 -15.07
N ALA A 148 -16.29 14.68 -14.13
CA ALA A 148 -16.47 13.82 -12.95
C ALA A 148 -17.74 14.16 -12.15
N GLU A 149 -18.07 15.44 -12.03
CA GLU A 149 -19.24 15.96 -11.30
C GLU A 149 -20.58 15.40 -11.83
N GLU A 150 -20.64 15.14 -13.14
CA GLU A 150 -21.85 14.70 -13.85
C GLU A 150 -21.84 13.19 -14.14
N TRP A 151 -20.80 12.47 -13.67
CA TRP A 151 -20.57 11.08 -14.07
C TRP A 151 -20.33 10.14 -12.89
N ILE A 152 -19.39 10.47 -12.00
CA ILE A 152 -18.92 9.56 -10.95
C ILE A 152 -19.42 9.90 -9.54
N THR A 153 -20.07 11.05 -9.33
CA THR A 153 -20.60 11.45 -8.01
C THR A 153 -21.70 10.53 -7.51
N ASP A 154 -22.02 10.60 -6.21
CA ASP A 154 -23.07 9.76 -5.60
C ASP A 154 -24.41 9.86 -6.33
N LYS A 155 -24.73 11.06 -6.81
CA LYS A 155 -25.97 11.37 -7.53
C LYS A 155 -26.14 10.55 -8.81
N TYR A 156 -25.07 10.36 -9.58
CA TYR A 156 -25.13 9.70 -10.89
C TYR A 156 -24.66 8.25 -10.85
N ALA A 157 -23.71 7.92 -9.98
CA ALA A 157 -23.04 6.63 -9.97
C ALA A 157 -23.57 5.64 -8.92
N LEU A 158 -24.43 6.06 -8.00
CA LEU A 158 -25.09 5.18 -7.03
C LEU A 158 -26.58 5.02 -7.34
N LYS A 159 -27.13 3.84 -7.00
CA LYS A 159 -28.58 3.67 -6.97
C LYS A 159 -29.20 4.58 -5.91
N LYS A 160 -30.52 4.80 -5.99
CA LYS A 160 -31.27 5.64 -5.04
C LYS A 160 -31.03 5.27 -3.56
N ASP A 161 -30.83 3.99 -3.26
CA ASP A 161 -30.56 3.48 -1.90
C ASP A 161 -29.09 3.65 -1.45
N LYS A 162 -28.20 4.14 -2.32
CA LYS A 162 -26.75 4.27 -2.14
C LYS A 162 -26.00 2.97 -1.75
N LYS A 163 -26.65 1.80 -1.87
CA LYS A 163 -26.07 0.50 -1.48
C LYS A 163 -25.39 -0.23 -2.64
N LYS A 164 -25.59 0.24 -3.87
CA LYS A 164 -25.04 -0.37 -5.09
C LYS A 164 -24.67 0.69 -6.11
N LEU A 165 -23.64 0.38 -6.90
CA LEU A 165 -23.24 1.18 -8.05
C LEU A 165 -24.27 1.05 -9.20
N VAL A 166 -24.47 2.13 -9.94
CA VAL A 166 -25.15 2.11 -11.24
C VAL A 166 -24.24 1.40 -12.23
N ARG A 167 -24.75 0.36 -12.90
CA ARG A 167 -23.94 -0.55 -13.73
C ARG A 167 -23.09 0.17 -14.78
N ALA A 168 -23.63 1.18 -15.45
CA ALA A 168 -22.94 1.95 -16.48
C ALA A 168 -21.76 2.77 -15.89
N MET A 169 -21.97 3.40 -14.74
CA MET A 169 -20.99 4.28 -14.09
C MET A 169 -20.00 3.53 -13.19
N ALA A 170 -20.29 2.27 -12.88
CA ALA A 170 -19.51 1.50 -11.92
C ALA A 170 -18.04 1.31 -12.34
N LYS A 171 -17.72 1.25 -13.64
CA LYS A 171 -16.32 1.15 -14.09
C LYS A 171 -15.56 2.47 -13.89
N TRP A 172 -16.21 3.59 -14.21
CA TRP A 172 -15.68 4.94 -14.09
C TRP A 172 -15.39 5.29 -12.64
N ARG A 173 -16.39 5.10 -11.77
CA ARG A 173 -16.28 5.40 -10.35
C ARG A 173 -15.21 4.57 -9.67
N ARG A 174 -15.20 3.24 -9.89
CA ARG A 174 -14.17 2.37 -9.31
C ARG A 174 -12.77 2.80 -9.75
N LYS A 175 -12.56 2.94 -11.07
CA LYS A 175 -11.22 3.24 -11.58
C LYS A 175 -10.71 4.61 -11.19
N THR A 176 -11.59 5.60 -11.05
CA THR A 176 -11.16 6.93 -10.58
C THR A 176 -10.84 6.92 -9.08
N VAL A 177 -11.61 6.18 -8.27
CA VAL A 177 -11.31 6.00 -6.84
C VAL A 177 -10.01 5.22 -6.65
N ASP A 178 -9.82 4.11 -7.38
CA ASP A 178 -8.58 3.33 -7.40
C ASP A 178 -7.38 4.21 -7.77
N PHE A 179 -7.56 5.05 -8.78
CA PHE A 179 -6.53 5.98 -9.24
C PHE A 179 -6.15 7.01 -8.17
N ALA A 180 -7.15 7.64 -7.53
CA ALA A 180 -6.91 8.60 -6.45
C ALA A 180 -6.20 7.92 -5.26
N ASP A 181 -6.60 6.70 -4.91
CA ASP A 181 -5.97 5.91 -3.85
C ASP A 181 -4.50 5.59 -4.20
N ASP A 182 -4.20 5.22 -5.44
CA ASP A 182 -2.83 4.95 -5.89
C ASP A 182 -1.97 6.21 -5.91
N LEU A 183 -2.52 7.34 -6.38
CA LEU A 183 -1.84 8.64 -6.34
C LEU A 183 -1.48 9.03 -4.91
N PHE A 184 -2.41 8.91 -3.95
CA PHE A 184 -2.12 9.20 -2.54
C PHE A 184 -1.17 8.19 -1.92
N PHE A 185 -1.19 6.95 -2.40
CA PHE A 185 -0.22 5.94 -2.01
C PHE A 185 1.19 6.30 -2.48
N ASP A 186 1.36 6.78 -3.72
CA ASP A 186 2.63 7.28 -4.24
C ASP A 186 3.20 8.43 -3.40
N VAL A 187 2.34 9.36 -2.98
CA VAL A 187 2.74 10.45 -2.07
C VAL A 187 3.24 9.89 -0.74
N ALA A 188 2.54 8.91 -0.17
CA ALA A 188 3.00 8.26 1.06
C ALA A 188 4.38 7.62 0.87
N VAL A 189 4.60 6.94 -0.26
CA VAL A 189 5.89 6.32 -0.61
C VAL A 189 6.99 7.39 -0.77
N ALA A 190 6.67 8.54 -1.37
CA ALA A 190 7.62 9.65 -1.50
C ALA A 190 8.06 10.21 -0.14
N PHE A 191 7.20 10.14 0.87
CA PHE A 191 7.53 10.47 2.26
C PHE A 191 8.14 9.29 3.06
N GLY A 192 8.46 8.18 2.39
CA GLY A 192 9.16 7.05 2.99
C GLY A 192 8.27 5.88 3.42
N ALA A 193 6.97 5.88 3.09
CA ALA A 193 6.14 4.70 3.31
C ALA A 193 6.60 3.52 2.44
N PRO A 194 6.50 2.27 2.93
CA PRO A 194 6.85 1.10 2.13
C PRO A 194 5.89 0.95 0.95
N ASP A 195 6.43 0.76 -0.24
CA ASP A 195 5.63 0.48 -1.44
C ASP A 195 5.11 -0.97 -1.41
N THR A 196 3.90 -1.14 -0.87
CA THR A 196 3.20 -2.42 -0.73
C THR A 196 2.44 -2.86 -1.99
N ARG A 197 2.52 -2.10 -3.10
CA ARG A 197 1.86 -2.54 -4.34
C ARG A 197 2.49 -3.86 -4.79
N PRO A 198 1.69 -4.91 -5.07
CA PRO A 198 2.21 -6.16 -5.61
C PRO A 198 3.14 -5.87 -6.80
N LYS A 199 4.24 -6.61 -6.95
CA LYS A 199 5.10 -6.51 -8.15
C LYS A 199 4.30 -6.69 -9.45
N ALA A 200 3.12 -7.31 -9.38
CA ALA A 200 2.14 -7.44 -10.44
C ALA A 200 1.29 -6.17 -10.75
N GLN A 201 1.19 -5.20 -9.83
CA GLN A 201 0.48 -3.91 -10.03
C GLN A 201 1.42 -2.85 -10.62
N LYS A 202 2.69 -2.79 -10.18
CA LYS A 202 3.76 -2.12 -10.96
C LYS A 202 3.82 -2.67 -12.37
N LYS A 203 3.69 -4.00 -12.51
CA LYS A 203 3.49 -4.60 -13.82
C LYS A 203 2.16 -4.30 -14.48
N LYS A 204 1.01 -4.05 -13.86
CA LYS A 204 -0.22 -3.73 -14.65
C LYS A 204 -0.23 -2.31 -15.19
N GLU A 205 0.43 -1.38 -14.52
CA GLU A 205 0.68 -0.02 -15.05
C GLU A 205 1.82 -0.01 -16.07
N GLU A 206 2.90 -0.76 -15.85
CA GLU A 206 3.97 -0.96 -16.86
C GLU A 206 3.56 -1.89 -18.02
N GLU A 207 2.67 -2.87 -17.85
CA GLU A 207 2.28 -3.89 -18.85
C GLU A 207 1.20 -3.40 -19.82
N ASN A 208 0.46 -2.33 -19.45
CA ASN A 208 -0.24 -1.52 -20.45
C ASN A 208 0.73 -0.64 -21.27
N LYS A 209 2.00 -0.52 -20.86
CA LYS A 209 3.09 0.11 -21.62
C LYS A 209 4.06 -0.91 -22.28
N ALA A 210 4.22 -2.15 -21.80
CA ALA A 210 4.97 -3.25 -22.43
C ALA A 210 4.82 -4.62 -21.68
N THR A 211 4.48 -5.70 -22.41
CA THR A 211 4.40 -7.16 -22.04
C THR A 211 5.29 -7.73 -20.89
N SER A 212 4.71 -8.61 -20.02
CA SER A 212 5.22 -9.92 -19.47
C SER A 212 5.51 -10.10 -17.94
N ILE A 213 4.82 -11.10 -17.33
CA ILE A 213 5.10 -12.06 -16.19
C ILE A 213 5.02 -11.66 -14.68
N VAL A 214 5.20 -12.58 -13.73
CA VAL A 214 4.29 -13.10 -12.66
C VAL A 214 4.13 -12.39 -11.26
N ALA A 215 2.90 -12.50 -10.68
CA ALA A 215 2.32 -12.64 -9.31
C ALA A 215 3.06 -12.18 -8.00
N GLY A 216 2.44 -11.90 -6.84
CA GLY A 216 1.08 -12.12 -6.28
C GLY A 216 0.84 -11.39 -4.92
N ALA A 217 -0.41 -11.44 -4.42
CA ALA A 217 -1.04 -10.77 -3.24
C ALA A 217 -0.66 -11.39 -1.87
N GLY A 218 -0.91 -10.85 -0.66
CA GLY A 218 -1.69 -9.74 -0.07
C GLY A 218 -1.41 -9.69 1.47
N PRO A 219 -2.32 -9.25 2.36
CA PRO A 219 -2.72 -7.86 2.68
C PRO A 219 -2.37 -7.37 4.13
N VAL A 220 -2.54 -6.05 4.34
CA VAL A 220 -2.22 -5.19 5.50
C VAL A 220 -3.48 -4.80 6.31
N VAL A 221 -3.31 -4.44 7.59
CA VAL A 221 -4.17 -3.48 8.35
C VAL A 221 -3.27 -2.59 9.23
N ILE A 222 -3.45 -1.26 9.20
CA ILE A 222 -2.95 -0.28 10.20
C ILE A 222 -4.12 0.64 10.57
N GLY A 223 -4.48 0.66 11.85
CA GLY A 223 -5.31 1.69 12.49
C GLY A 223 -4.41 2.76 13.15
N GLN A 224 -4.94 3.95 13.34
CA GLN A 224 -4.25 5.09 13.96
C GLN A 224 -4.33 5.09 15.49
N GLY A 225 -3.43 5.87 16.09
CA GLY A 225 -3.18 6.00 17.51
C GLY A 225 -4.37 6.41 18.38
N GLY A 226 -4.40 5.82 19.56
CA GLY A 226 -5.06 6.38 20.74
C GLY A 226 -4.00 6.87 21.72
N ASN A 227 -4.25 8.00 22.38
CA ASN A 227 -3.44 8.45 23.52
C ASN A 227 -3.30 7.33 24.58
N LEU A 228 -2.13 7.30 25.23
CA LEU A 228 -1.76 6.32 26.25
C LEU A 228 -2.85 6.10 27.30
N THR A 229 -3.48 4.94 27.22
CA THR A 229 -3.84 4.12 28.39
C THR A 229 -3.55 2.67 28.04
N THR A 230 -2.27 2.31 27.85
CA THR A 230 -1.87 0.90 27.81
C THR A 230 -1.98 0.35 29.23
N ALA A 231 -3.02 -0.44 29.47
CA ALA A 231 -3.06 -1.36 30.60
C ALA A 231 -2.02 -2.47 30.35
N GLY A 232 -0.73 -2.13 30.44
CA GLY A 232 0.40 -3.05 30.36
C GLY A 232 1.06 -3.15 31.73
N LYS A 233 1.45 -4.36 32.14
CA LYS A 233 2.21 -4.55 33.37
C LYS A 233 3.59 -3.93 33.17
N GLU A 234 4.06 -3.17 34.15
CA GLU A 234 5.42 -2.64 34.12
C GLU A 234 6.42 -3.79 34.02
N SER A 235 7.38 -3.65 33.10
CA SER A 235 8.39 -4.67 32.89
C SER A 235 9.27 -4.79 34.12
N ALA A 236 9.34 -5.99 34.70
CA ALA A 236 10.26 -6.28 35.80
C ALA A 236 11.73 -6.25 35.33
N ASP A 237 11.96 -6.50 34.04
CA ASP A 237 13.29 -6.67 33.45
C ASP A 237 13.86 -5.37 32.85
N MET A 238 13.00 -4.37 32.57
CA MET A 238 13.41 -3.10 31.97
C MET A 238 12.60 -1.91 32.51
N PRO A 239 13.11 -1.19 33.52
CA PRO A 239 12.44 -0.02 34.09
C PRO A 239 12.10 1.04 33.03
N GLY A 240 10.89 1.61 33.12
CA GLY A 240 10.40 2.59 32.15
C GLY A 240 9.79 1.97 30.88
N TYR A 241 9.63 0.65 30.82
CA TYR A 241 8.94 -0.05 29.75
C TYR A 241 7.74 -0.83 30.28
N ILE A 242 6.75 -1.00 29.42
CA ILE A 242 5.58 -1.83 29.63
C ILE A 242 5.65 -3.05 28.74
N GLU A 243 5.22 -4.20 29.26
CA GLU A 243 5.06 -5.40 28.46
C GLU A 243 3.72 -5.35 27.69
N VAL A 244 3.79 -5.62 26.40
CA VAL A 244 2.64 -5.60 25.50
C VAL A 244 2.01 -7.00 25.41
N ASP A 245 0.67 -7.07 25.52
CA ASP A 245 -0.06 -8.32 25.23
C ASP A 245 0.07 -8.66 23.74
N LEU A 246 0.72 -9.79 23.44
CA LEU A 246 0.94 -10.27 22.07
C LEU A 246 -0.36 -10.56 21.31
N LYS A 247 -1.49 -10.73 22.01
CA LYS A 247 -2.82 -10.84 21.37
C LYS A 247 -3.34 -9.51 20.85
N GLN A 248 -2.85 -8.39 21.40
CA GLN A 248 -3.29 -7.04 21.10
C GLN A 248 -2.08 -6.11 20.90
N ILE A 249 -1.30 -6.35 19.85
CA ILE A 249 -0.15 -5.51 19.54
C ILE A 249 -0.64 -4.13 19.08
N PRO A 250 -0.17 -3.04 19.73
CA PRO A 250 -0.57 -1.68 19.38
C PRO A 250 -0.17 -1.32 17.96
N ALA A 251 -1.03 -0.55 17.27
CA ALA A 251 -0.78 -0.14 15.90
C ALA A 251 0.48 0.73 15.76
N GLU A 252 0.83 1.45 16.82
CA GLU A 252 2.03 2.27 16.96
C GLU A 252 3.30 1.42 16.82
N LEU A 253 3.30 0.17 17.26
CA LEU A 253 4.46 -0.71 17.10
C LEU A 253 4.64 -1.14 15.63
N TYR A 254 3.54 -1.39 14.93
CA TYR A 254 3.57 -1.66 13.48
C TYR A 254 4.04 -0.43 12.68
N ALA A 255 3.66 0.77 13.11
CA ALA A 255 4.17 2.01 12.51
C ALA A 255 5.66 2.23 12.83
N LEU A 256 6.08 1.96 14.06
CA LEU A 256 7.45 2.15 14.52
C LEU A 256 8.43 1.24 13.76
N ILE A 257 8.14 -0.05 13.62
CA ILE A 257 9.07 -0.97 12.94
C ILE A 257 9.32 -0.58 11.48
N GLY A 258 8.36 0.07 10.82
CA GLY A 258 8.51 0.57 9.45
C GLY A 258 9.33 1.87 9.33
N ASN A 259 9.59 2.58 10.42
CA ASN A 259 10.26 3.90 10.41
C ASN A 259 11.29 4.04 11.56
N CYS A 260 11.94 2.94 11.95
CA CYS A 260 12.94 2.94 13.01
C CYS A 260 14.32 2.57 12.46
N LYS A 261 15.36 2.93 13.20
CA LYS A 261 16.63 2.22 13.11
C LYS A 261 16.46 0.88 13.82
N LEU A 262 16.49 -0.20 13.05
CA LEU A 262 16.38 -1.57 13.56
C LEU A 262 17.76 -2.10 13.93
N VAL A 263 17.98 -2.39 15.22
CA VAL A 263 19.19 -3.05 15.72
C VAL A 263 18.86 -4.47 16.16
N ILE A 264 19.59 -5.45 15.62
CA ILE A 264 19.51 -6.85 16.01
C ILE A 264 20.61 -7.10 17.06
N SER A 265 20.24 -7.62 18.21
CA SER A 265 21.13 -8.05 19.28
C SER A 265 21.06 -9.58 19.42
N ILE A 266 22.21 -10.25 19.43
CA ILE A 266 22.34 -11.70 19.59
C ILE A 266 23.20 -11.98 20.82
N GLY A 267 22.72 -12.82 21.74
CA GLY A 267 23.37 -13.16 23.00
C GLY A 267 22.78 -12.41 24.19
N ASP A 268 22.87 -13.02 25.38
CA ASP A 268 22.18 -12.57 26.59
C ASP A 268 23.12 -11.82 27.56
N GLU A 269 24.43 -11.89 27.35
CA GLU A 269 25.44 -11.25 28.18
C GLU A 269 25.99 -9.98 27.51
N GLU A 270 26.07 -8.87 28.26
CA GLU A 270 26.45 -7.55 27.76
C GLU A 270 27.83 -7.53 27.05
N PHE A 271 28.74 -8.42 27.46
CA PHE A 271 30.09 -8.56 26.89
C PHE A 271 30.19 -9.49 25.67
N ASN A 272 29.21 -10.38 25.48
CA ASN A 272 29.18 -11.36 24.37
C ASN A 272 28.07 -11.04 23.36
N MET A 273 27.41 -9.88 23.49
CA MET A 273 26.30 -9.46 22.66
C MET A 273 26.79 -8.94 21.30
N THR A 274 26.41 -9.61 20.22
CA THR A 274 26.63 -9.12 18.86
C THR A 274 25.50 -8.17 18.48
N ASN A 275 25.82 -6.90 18.26
CA ASN A 275 24.87 -5.90 17.78
C ASN A 275 25.12 -5.60 16.30
N MET A 276 24.08 -5.62 15.49
CA MET A 276 24.13 -5.20 14.09
C MET A 276 22.91 -4.37 13.74
N THR A 277 23.08 -3.36 12.89
CA THR A 277 21.93 -2.60 12.35
C THR A 277 21.43 -3.32 11.11
N ALA A 278 20.13 -3.56 11.00
CA ALA A 278 19.56 -4.15 9.79
C ALA A 278 19.41 -3.07 8.71
N ASN A 279 20.05 -3.26 7.55
CA ASN A 279 20.01 -2.28 6.46
C ASN A 279 18.83 -2.49 5.51
N ALA A 280 18.21 -3.67 5.55
CA ALA A 280 17.06 -4.01 4.70
C ALA A 280 15.71 -4.02 5.46
N GLY A 281 15.68 -3.48 6.69
CA GLY A 281 14.46 -3.21 7.45
C GLY A 281 13.87 -4.41 8.19
N GLY A 282 12.66 -4.23 8.72
CA GLY A 282 11.89 -5.27 9.40
C GLY A 282 10.39 -5.03 9.37
N ALA A 283 9.62 -6.04 9.78
CA ALA A 283 8.16 -6.00 9.82
C ALA A 283 7.61 -6.92 10.91
N LEU A 284 6.34 -6.76 11.26
CA LEU A 284 5.61 -7.67 12.14
C LEU A 284 4.48 -8.34 11.35
N GLY A 285 4.15 -9.57 11.71
CA GLY A 285 3.06 -10.30 11.06
C GLY A 285 2.59 -11.50 11.87
N LYS A 286 1.83 -12.37 11.20
CA LYS A 286 1.36 -13.64 11.77
C LYS A 286 1.71 -14.78 10.83
N GLN A 287 2.29 -15.85 11.39
CA GLN A 287 2.61 -17.07 10.66
C GLN A 287 2.18 -18.27 11.50
N SER A 288 1.36 -19.16 10.91
CA SER A 288 0.85 -20.36 11.59
C SER A 288 0.16 -20.08 12.95
N GLY A 289 -0.55 -18.95 13.05
CA GLY A 289 -1.24 -18.53 14.28
C GLY A 289 -0.35 -17.88 15.35
N LYS A 290 0.97 -17.86 15.16
CA LYS A 290 1.93 -17.18 16.02
C LYS A 290 2.24 -15.79 15.50
N VAL A 291 2.49 -14.85 16.41
CA VAL A 291 2.98 -13.53 16.02
C VAL A 291 4.47 -13.65 15.72
N VAL A 292 4.88 -13.09 14.59
CA VAL A 292 6.27 -13.17 14.13
C VAL A 292 6.81 -11.80 13.77
N ALA A 293 8.10 -11.63 13.95
CA ALA A 293 8.87 -10.51 13.42
C ALA A 293 9.71 -10.99 12.22
N TYR A 294 9.77 -10.14 11.21
CA TYR A 294 10.63 -10.28 10.05
C TYR A 294 11.76 -9.27 10.18
N CYS A 295 13.00 -9.70 10.00
CA CYS A 295 14.13 -8.79 9.84
C CYS A 295 14.98 -9.21 8.66
N SER A 296 15.41 -8.24 7.86
CA SER A 296 16.16 -8.48 6.63
C SER A 296 17.54 -7.87 6.74
N LEU A 297 18.55 -8.68 6.46
CA LEU A 297 19.94 -8.25 6.29
C LEU A 297 20.22 -8.13 4.79
N SER A 298 20.89 -7.06 4.35
CA SER A 298 21.29 -6.94 2.95
C SER A 298 22.32 -8.00 2.58
N ALA A 299 22.49 -8.27 1.28
CA ALA A 299 23.31 -9.38 0.79
C ALA A 299 24.80 -9.28 1.20
N ASP A 300 25.26 -8.06 1.48
CA ASP A 300 26.60 -7.69 1.92
C ASP A 300 26.77 -7.67 3.45
N GLN A 301 25.69 -7.85 4.23
CA GLN A 301 25.77 -7.86 5.69
C GLN A 301 26.20 -9.23 6.25
N PRO A 302 27.01 -9.25 7.32
CA PRO A 302 27.39 -10.49 7.97
C PRO A 302 26.17 -11.18 8.58
N TYR A 303 25.96 -12.44 8.21
CA TYR A 303 24.78 -13.22 8.58
C TYR A 303 25.11 -14.42 9.47
N GLU A 304 26.39 -14.77 9.65
CA GLU A 304 26.82 -15.99 10.32
C GLU A 304 26.37 -16.06 11.78
N ALA A 305 26.43 -14.93 12.50
CA ALA A 305 25.96 -14.85 13.88
C ALA A 305 24.45 -15.09 13.97
N MET A 306 23.68 -14.50 13.05
CA MET A 306 22.21 -14.64 12.99
C MET A 306 21.80 -16.05 12.54
N ASP A 307 22.56 -16.68 11.65
CA ASP A 307 22.35 -18.07 11.22
C ASP A 307 22.56 -19.08 12.35
N LYS A 308 23.49 -18.81 13.28
CA LYS A 308 23.75 -19.66 14.45
C LYS A 308 22.83 -19.35 15.63
N ALA A 309 22.30 -18.13 15.73
CA ALA A 309 21.47 -17.69 16.85
C ALA A 309 20.16 -18.48 16.94
N GLY A 310 19.87 -19.09 18.10
CA GLY A 310 18.55 -19.66 18.38
C GLY A 310 17.52 -18.58 18.73
N ASN A 311 17.96 -17.55 19.46
CA ASN A 311 17.17 -16.40 19.87
C ASN A 311 17.91 -15.10 19.50
N TYR A 312 17.16 -14.03 19.30
CA TYR A 312 17.69 -12.70 19.04
C TYR A 312 16.70 -11.64 19.51
N THR A 313 17.17 -10.42 19.69
CA THR A 313 16.34 -9.28 20.10
C THR A 313 16.36 -8.22 19.02
N LEU A 314 15.19 -7.68 18.68
CA LEU A 314 15.05 -6.51 17.81
C LEU A 314 14.83 -5.27 18.67
N LYS A 315 15.72 -4.30 18.58
CA LYS A 315 15.63 -3.00 19.24
C LYS A 315 15.25 -1.95 18.19
N LEU A 316 14.08 -1.35 18.38
CA LEU A 316 13.52 -0.35 17.47
C LEU A 316 13.79 1.04 18.02
N TYR A 317 14.67 1.80 17.36
CA TYR A 317 14.95 3.18 17.76
C TYR A 317 14.15 4.12 16.86
N ALA A 318 13.19 4.85 17.44
CA ALA A 318 12.53 5.93 16.70
C ALA A 318 13.57 6.99 16.27
N PRO A 319 13.29 7.80 15.23
CA PRO A 319 14.21 8.82 14.74
C PRO A 319 14.74 9.69 15.88
N ASN A 320 16.06 9.92 15.89
CA ASN A 320 16.78 10.74 16.87
C ASN A 320 16.73 10.23 18.33
N GLN A 321 16.29 8.99 18.59
CA GLN A 321 16.35 8.38 19.91
C GLN A 321 17.67 7.64 20.15
N THR A 322 18.22 7.78 21.34
CA THR A 322 19.42 7.06 21.80
C THR A 322 19.11 5.80 22.59
N ALA A 323 17.85 5.63 23.02
CA ALA A 323 17.32 4.43 23.66
C ALA A 323 16.22 3.82 22.78
N PRO A 324 16.03 2.49 22.81
CA PRO A 324 15.00 1.86 22.00
C PRO A 324 13.61 2.31 22.42
N THR A 325 12.75 2.60 21.47
CA THR A 325 11.33 2.88 21.71
C THR A 325 10.54 1.58 21.93
N ALA A 326 11.00 0.49 21.31
CA ALA A 326 10.49 -0.85 21.58
C ALA A 326 11.60 -1.91 21.49
N VAL A 327 11.43 -2.98 22.24
CA VAL A 327 12.33 -4.15 22.27
C VAL A 327 11.47 -5.41 22.06
N ILE A 328 11.86 -6.24 21.09
CA ILE A 328 11.11 -7.44 20.70
C ILE A 328 12.03 -8.64 20.81
N GLU A 329 11.73 -9.54 21.74
CA GLU A 329 12.44 -10.80 21.90
C GLU A 329 11.88 -11.83 20.92
N CYS A 330 12.78 -12.48 20.19
CA CYS A 330 12.43 -13.40 19.11
C CYS A 330 13.14 -14.74 19.28
N LYS A 331 12.39 -15.84 19.13
CA LYS A 331 12.93 -17.17 18.88
C LYS A 331 12.97 -17.42 17.38
N LYS A 332 14.15 -17.70 16.81
CA LYS A 332 14.29 -17.90 15.36
C LYS A 332 13.48 -19.11 14.90
N LEU A 333 12.63 -18.91 13.89
CA LEU A 333 11.79 -19.96 13.30
C LEU A 333 12.36 -20.48 11.99
N SER A 334 12.66 -19.56 11.07
CA SER A 334 13.08 -19.90 9.72
C SER A 334 13.91 -18.78 9.11
N VAL A 335 14.69 -19.13 8.10
CA VAL A 335 15.44 -18.21 7.26
C VAL A 335 14.95 -18.38 5.83
N GLN A 336 14.66 -17.28 5.16
CA GLN A 336 14.46 -17.28 3.71
C GLN A 336 15.83 -17.03 3.07
N GLU A 337 16.38 -18.07 2.45
CA GLU A 337 17.69 -18.00 1.82
C GLU A 337 17.70 -16.97 0.68
N ALA A 338 18.74 -16.13 0.68
CA ALA A 338 18.96 -15.16 -0.36
C ALA A 338 19.45 -15.85 -1.65
N LYS A 339 18.80 -15.55 -2.78
CA LYS A 339 19.45 -15.70 -4.10
C LYS A 339 20.51 -14.61 -4.26
N SER A 340 21.57 -14.86 -5.04
CA SER A 340 22.67 -13.90 -5.22
C SER A 340 22.17 -12.47 -5.45
N GLY A 341 22.59 -11.53 -4.60
CA GLY A 341 22.19 -10.12 -4.62
C GLY A 341 20.87 -9.76 -3.91
N GLN A 342 20.19 -10.70 -3.26
CA GLN A 342 18.96 -10.44 -2.50
C GLN A 342 19.20 -10.36 -0.98
N PRO A 343 18.41 -9.56 -0.23
CA PRO A 343 18.49 -9.55 1.22
C PRO A 343 18.02 -10.88 1.81
N ARG A 344 18.73 -11.35 2.85
CA ARG A 344 18.36 -12.55 3.61
C ARG A 344 17.38 -12.17 4.70
N THR A 345 16.23 -12.85 4.75
CA THR A 345 15.16 -12.52 5.70
C THR A 345 15.01 -13.60 6.75
N TYR A 346 15.05 -13.18 8.02
CA TYR A 346 14.85 -14.03 9.18
C TYR A 346 13.44 -13.85 9.71
N VAL A 347 12.83 -14.95 10.12
CA VAL A 347 11.52 -14.96 10.78
C VAL A 347 11.72 -15.42 12.21
N GLY A 348 11.31 -14.60 13.17
CA GLY A 348 11.34 -14.92 14.59
C GLY A 348 9.92 -14.99 15.15
N GLU A 349 9.62 -16.02 15.93
CA GLU A 349 8.46 -16.05 16.82
C GLU A 349 8.68 -15.02 17.91
N ILE A 350 7.73 -14.11 18.06
CA ILE A 350 7.80 -13.09 19.11
C ILE A 350 7.43 -13.75 20.43
N THR A 351 8.35 -13.72 21.39
CA THR A 351 8.14 -14.26 22.74
C THR A 351 7.81 -13.17 23.75
N LYS A 352 8.29 -11.94 23.53
CA LYS A 352 8.02 -10.77 24.39
C LYS A 352 8.14 -9.48 23.58
N ILE A 353 7.31 -8.48 23.91
CA ILE A 353 7.41 -7.11 23.39
C ILE A 353 7.41 -6.16 24.59
N LEU A 354 8.43 -5.31 24.65
CA LEU A 354 8.53 -4.20 25.60
C LEU A 354 8.43 -2.89 24.85
N MET A 355 7.56 -1.99 25.29
CA MET A 355 7.44 -0.63 24.76
C MET A 355 7.77 0.39 25.82
N LYS A 356 8.53 1.43 25.45
CA LYS A 356 8.85 2.53 26.35
C LYS A 356 7.56 3.24 26.77
N LYS A 357 7.42 3.53 28.07
CA LYS A 357 6.28 4.27 28.64
C LYS A 357 6.12 5.65 28.01
#